data_AF-A0A9E1MGC7-F1
#
_entry.id   AF-A0A9E1MGC7-F1
#
_cell.length_a   1.000
_cell.length_b   1.000
_cell.length_c   1.000
_cell.angle_alpha   90.00
_cell.angle_beta   90.00
_cell.angle_gamma   90.00
#
_symmetry.space_group_name_H-M   'P 1'
#
loop_
_entity.id
_entity.type
_entity.pdbx_description
1 polymer ?
#
loop_
_entity_poly.entity_id
_entity_poly.type
_entity_poly.pdbx_seq_one_letter_code
_entity_poly.pdbx_strand_id
1 'polypeptide(L)' 'METLKVSSKSNPNSVAGALANAIREHDTVEIQAIGAGALNQAIKAIAIARG' A
#
# COMPACT_ATOMS: atom_id res chain seq x y z
N MET A 1 11.85 1.87 8.44
CA MET A 1 10.94 1.96 7.28
C MET A 1 10.01 0.76 7.38
N GLU A 2 8.73 0.98 7.65
CA GLU A 2 7.76 -0.11 7.65
C GLU A 2 7.53 -0.59 6.21
N THR A 3 7.41 -1.89 6.01
CA THR A 3 7.23 -2.49 4.69
C THR A 3 5.86 -3.14 4.56
N LEU A 4 5.04 -2.62 3.65
CA LEU A 4 3.75 -3.22 3.28
C LEU A 4 3.92 -4.12 2.06
N LYS A 5 3.64 -5.42 2.23
CA LYS A 5 3.67 -6.39 1.13
C LYS A 5 2.31 -6.49 0.47
N VAL A 6 2.27 -6.23 -0.82
CA VAL A 6 1.04 -6.24 -1.63
C VAL A 6 1.09 -7.39 -2.63
N SER A 7 -0.03 -8.08 -2.77
CA SER A 7 -0.23 -9.15 -3.75
C SER A 7 -1.34 -8.79 -4.73
N SER A 8 -1.52 -9.56 -5.80
CA SER A 8 -2.62 -9.38 -6.74
C SER A 8 -4.01 -9.53 -6.11
N LYS A 9 -4.11 -10.25 -4.98
CA LYS A 9 -5.34 -10.49 -4.21
C LYS A 9 -5.59 -9.44 -3.12
N SER A 10 -4.64 -8.54 -2.88
CA SER A 10 -4.78 -7.51 -1.85
C SER A 10 -5.91 -6.55 -2.21
N ASN A 11 -6.74 -6.21 -1.24
CA ASN A 11 -7.78 -5.18 -1.40
C ASN A 11 -7.14 -3.78 -1.30
N PRO A 12 -7.23 -2.94 -2.35
CA PRO A 12 -6.65 -1.59 -2.32
C PRO A 12 -7.11 -0.73 -1.16
N ASN A 13 -8.38 -0.81 -0.75
CA ASN A 13 -8.91 -0.01 0.35
C ASN A 13 -8.27 -0.41 1.69
N SER A 14 -8.09 -1.72 1.91
CA SER A 14 -7.42 -2.22 3.12
C SER A 14 -5.95 -1.82 3.17
N VAL A 15 -5.25 -1.92 2.03
CA VAL A 15 -3.85 -1.48 1.93
C VAL A 15 -3.73 0.03 2.12
N ALA A 16 -4.67 0.82 1.59
CA ALA A 16 -4.69 2.27 1.75
C ALA A 16 -4.85 2.68 3.22
N GLY A 17 -5.75 2.02 3.96
CA GLY A 17 -5.92 2.26 5.40
C GLY A 17 -4.66 1.92 6.19
N ALA A 18 -4.02 0.78 5.88
CA ALA A 18 -2.74 0.42 6.49
C ALA A 18 -1.63 1.43 6.15
N LEU A 19 -1.53 1.86 4.89
CA LEU A 19 -0.56 2.86 4.43
C LEU A 19 -0.76 4.21 5.13
N ALA A 20 -2.00 4.69 5.24
CA ALA A 20 -2.29 5.96 5.90
C ALA A 20 -1.94 5.93 7.40
N ASN A 21 -2.20 4.82 8.09
CA ASN A 21 -1.80 4.66 9.48
C ASN A 21 -0.27 4.57 9.63
N ALA A 22 0.39 3.74 8.82
CA ALA A 22 1.83 3.56 8.87
C ALA A 22 2.60 4.86 8.56
N ILE A 23 2.12 5.69 7.63
CA ILE A 23 2.71 7.01 7.35
C ILE A 23 2.59 7.94 8.56
N ARG A 24 1.48 7.92 9.29
CA ARG A 24 1.31 8.75 10.50
C ARG A 24 2.27 8.35 11.63
N GLU A 25 2.68 7.08 11.68
CA GLU A 25 3.56 6.55 12.73
C GLU A 25 5.04 6.63 12.37
N HIS A 26 5.39 6.48 11.08
CA HIS A 26 6.77 6.24 10.65
C HIS A 26 7.33 7.25 9.64
N ASP A 27 6.59 8.32 9.31
CA ASP A 27 6.84 9.35 8.26
C ASP A 27 7.00 8.80 6.83
N THR A 28 7.59 7.62 6.69
CA THR A 28 7.92 6.95 5.42
C THR A 28 7.59 5.47 5.51
N VAL A 29 6.98 4.95 4.45
CA VAL A 29 6.58 3.55 4.32
C VAL A 29 7.04 3.04 2.97
N GLU A 30 7.56 1.82 2.94
CA GLU A 30 7.92 1.12 1.72
C GLU A 30 6.79 0.16 1.31
N ILE A 31 6.48 0.10 0.01
CA ILE A 31 5.56 -0.90 -0.53
C ILE A 31 6.35 -1.86 -1.41
N GLN A 32 6.24 -3.15 -1.11
CA GLN A 32 6.80 -4.22 -1.92
C GLN A 32 5.69 -4.98 -2.63
N ALA A 33 5.76 -5.00 -3.97
CA ALA A 33 4.81 -5.70 -4.81
C ALA A 33 5.56 -6.48 -5.90
N ILE A 34 5.19 -7.74 -6.12
CA ILE A 34 5.79 -8.61 -7.14
C ILE A 34 4.73 -8.99 -8.18
N GLY A 35 4.99 -8.65 -9.44
CA GLY A 35 4.12 -8.92 -10.58
C GLY A 35 3.07 -7.83 -10.83
N ALA A 36 2.55 -7.79 -12.07
CA ALA A 36 1.69 -6.71 -12.55
C ALA A 36 0.39 -6.55 -11.74
N GLY A 37 -0.22 -7.65 -11.31
CA GLY A 37 -1.44 -7.62 -10.49
C GLY A 37 -1.21 -6.97 -9.13
N ALA A 38 -0.11 -7.34 -8.45
CA ALA A 38 0.25 -6.75 -7.16
C ALA A 38 0.59 -5.27 -7.30
N LEU A 39 1.34 -4.90 -8.34
CA LEU A 39 1.67 -3.51 -8.64
C LEU A 39 0.41 -2.66 -8.84
N ASN A 40 -0.57 -3.15 -9.60
CA ASN A 40 -1.85 -2.45 -9.79
C ASN A 40 -2.59 -2.21 -8.46
N GLN A 41 -2.63 -3.19 -7.56
CA GLN A 41 -3.26 -2.99 -6.25
C GLN A 41 -2.50 -1.99 -5.38
N ALA A 42 -1.17 -2.04 -5.41
CA ALA A 42 -0.31 -1.11 -4.68
C ALA A 42 -0.55 0.33 -5.13
N ILE A 43 -0.53 0.60 -6.44
CA ILE A 43 -0.73 1.96 -6.97
C ILE A 43 -2.15 2.47 -6.68
N LYS A 44 -3.18 1.61 -6.80
CA LYS A 44 -4.55 1.96 -6.39
C LYS A 44 -4.61 2.35 -4.92
N ALA A 45 -3.98 1.57 -4.04
CA ALA A 45 -3.95 1.86 -2.61
C ALA A 45 -3.26 3.18 -2.29
N ILE A 46 -2.13 3.49 -2.95
CA ILE A 46 -1.45 4.78 -2.82
C ILE A 46 -2.37 5.94 -3.24
N ALA A 47 -3.07 5.79 -4.37
CA ALA A 47 -4.00 6.81 -4.84
C ALA A 47 -5.16 7.03 -3.85
N ILE A 48 -5.72 5.96 -3.28
CA ILE A 48 -6.81 6.01 -2.29
C ILE A 48 -6.33 6.62 -0.97
N ALA A 49 -5.14 6.26 -0.49
CA ALA A 49 -4.59 6.77 0.78
C ALA A 49 -4.30 8.27 0.78
N ARG A 50 -4.26 8.91 -0.40
CA ARG A 50 -4.10 10.37 -0.56
C ARG A 50 -5.42 11.13 -0.46
N GLY A 51 -6.56 10.44 -0.62
CA GLY A 51 -7.90 11.01 -0.56
C GLY A 51 -8.52 10.94 0.82
#